data_AF-A0A8T7DAK9-F1
#
_entry.id   AF-A0A8T7DAK9-F1
#
_cell.length_a   1.000
_cell.length_b   1.000
_cell.length_c   1.000
_cell.angle_alpha   90.00
_cell.angle_beta   90.00
_cell.angle_gamma   90.00
#
_symmetry.space_group_name_H-M   'P 1'
#
loop_
_entity.id
_entity.type
_entity.pdbx_description
1 polymer ?
#
loop_
_entity_poly.entity_id
_entity_poly.type
_entity_poly.pdbx_seq_one_letter_code
_entity_poly.pdbx_strand_id
1 'polypeptide(L)'
;MHNPAISSKQDLYDPRNEHDACGVGFVVDIKNRRSHDIVRDGLQILANLTHRGAVGADPLAGDGAGILIQKPDDFLREACQSIGIDLPAPGDYGVVMVFLPRDDDLRAASEALLPEKVAAEGQVFLGWRDVPVDNAWLGESVKPIEPVIRQAFIAKGVTMKNDPDEDAFEHKLYTIRRLWHQAVKKMPDSESFYVPSMSSRTLLYKGMMLAENLSKYYLDLNDKRMTSALALVHQRYSTNTFPSWELAQPFRYLCHNGEINTLRGNINWMNARRGSMTSKRLGEDLEKLWPVVEPDASDSASFDNALELLVAGGYSLTHAMMLMIPEAWLGNPLMDEKRRAFYEYNAGLMEPWDGPAAMAFTDGRQIGATLDRNGLRPARYVVTKDGRVIMGSEVGVLDIPEENIAQKWRLQPGKMFLIDLEQGRIVDDSELKAQLASAHPYQKWLDETRIRLQDLPAGEAKFPLSDLKENTADESAVRSMQQAFGYTLEDIKFYLKPMIAEGQDPIGAMGRDIPPAVLSHRPKVLYDYFRQNFAQVTTPPIDPIREELV
;
A
#
# COMPACT_ATOMS: atom_id res chain seq x y z
N MET A 1 -23.36 -24.95 5.41
CA MET A 1 -23.68 -23.97 4.35
C MET A 1 -22.35 -23.33 3.97
N HIS A 2 -21.91 -23.45 2.72
CA HIS A 2 -20.66 -22.82 2.29
C HIS A 2 -20.83 -21.30 2.37
N ASN A 3 -19.93 -20.64 3.09
CA ASN A 3 -19.81 -19.20 3.11
C ASN A 3 -19.44 -18.72 1.68
N PRO A 4 -20.25 -17.88 1.02
CA PRO A 4 -19.91 -17.34 -0.30
C PRO A 4 -18.85 -16.21 -0.24
N ALA A 5 -18.44 -15.76 0.95
CA ALA A 5 -17.30 -14.85 1.10
C ALA A 5 -15.97 -15.61 1.25
N ILE A 6 -15.10 -15.41 0.24
CA ILE A 6 -13.62 -15.43 0.29
C ILE A 6 -12.99 -16.82 0.56
N SER A 7 -12.50 -17.48 -0.50
CA SER A 7 -11.13 -17.42 -1.06
C SER A 7 -10.14 -18.50 -0.59
N SER A 8 -10.59 -19.75 -0.48
CA SER A 8 -9.68 -20.82 -0.88
C SER A 8 -9.54 -20.80 -2.40
N LYS A 9 -8.37 -21.13 -2.93
CA LYS A 9 -8.18 -21.36 -4.37
C LYS A 9 -9.27 -22.33 -4.86
N GLN A 10 -10.16 -21.87 -5.73
CA GLN A 10 -11.23 -22.67 -6.31
C GLN A 10 -11.02 -22.75 -7.83
N ASP A 11 -10.80 -23.97 -8.31
CA ASP A 11 -10.52 -24.26 -9.72
C ASP A 11 -9.36 -23.39 -10.29
N LEU A 12 -9.67 -22.48 -11.22
CA LEU A 12 -8.71 -21.57 -11.86
C LEU A 12 -8.58 -20.21 -11.14
N TYR A 13 -9.47 -19.90 -10.19
CA TYR A 13 -9.41 -18.66 -9.42
C TYR A 13 -8.31 -18.73 -8.36
N ASP A 14 -7.48 -17.69 -8.30
CA ASP A 14 -6.41 -17.54 -7.32
C ASP A 14 -6.45 -16.11 -6.77
N PRO A 15 -6.66 -15.92 -5.45
CA PRO A 15 -6.76 -14.59 -4.83
C PRO A 15 -5.53 -13.71 -5.06
N ARG A 16 -4.38 -14.32 -5.36
CA ARG A 16 -3.14 -13.62 -5.70
C ARG A 16 -3.21 -12.85 -7.02
N ASN A 17 -4.25 -13.05 -7.82
CA ASN A 17 -4.51 -12.32 -9.07
C ASN A 17 -5.58 -11.22 -8.89
N GLU A 18 -5.89 -10.81 -7.66
CA GLU A 18 -6.80 -9.71 -7.41
C GLU A 18 -6.15 -8.35 -7.69
N HIS A 19 -6.89 -7.50 -8.43
CA HIS A 19 -6.44 -6.21 -8.95
C HIS A 19 -7.55 -5.17 -8.85
N ASP A 20 -7.19 -3.91 -8.57
CA ASP A 20 -8.14 -2.82 -8.33
C ASP A 20 -7.81 -1.55 -9.16
N ALA A 21 -8.82 -0.77 -9.56
CA ALA A 21 -8.62 0.52 -10.23
C ALA A 21 -9.72 1.52 -9.86
N CYS A 22 -9.38 2.65 -9.22
CA CYS A 22 -10.34 3.25 -8.29
C CYS A 22 -10.56 4.77 -8.44
N GLY A 23 -11.46 5.31 -7.62
CA GLY A 23 -11.53 6.74 -7.31
C GLY A 23 -10.91 7.00 -5.93
N VAL A 24 -9.92 7.89 -5.85
CA VAL A 24 -9.34 8.35 -4.59
C VAL A 24 -9.52 9.85 -4.45
N GLY A 25 -9.76 10.34 -3.24
CA GLY A 25 -9.78 11.76 -2.95
C GLY A 25 -9.62 12.06 -1.47
N PHE A 26 -9.26 13.31 -1.17
CA PHE A 26 -9.31 13.81 0.19
C PHE A 26 -9.72 15.27 0.23
N VAL A 27 -10.21 15.68 1.39
CA VAL A 27 -10.46 17.07 1.73
C VAL A 27 -9.84 17.39 3.08
N VAL A 28 -9.20 18.55 3.19
CA VAL A 28 -8.50 18.95 4.41
C VAL A 28 -8.59 20.46 4.63
N ASP A 29 -8.72 20.86 5.88
CA ASP A 29 -8.49 22.24 6.32
C ASP A 29 -7.01 22.38 6.72
N ILE A 30 -6.26 23.20 5.99
CA ILE A 30 -4.81 23.38 6.19
C ILE A 30 -4.51 23.83 7.61
N LYS A 31 -5.41 24.56 8.30
CA LYS A 31 -5.22 25.08 9.65
C LYS A 31 -5.68 24.12 10.74
N ASN A 32 -5.94 22.85 10.41
CA ASN A 32 -6.37 21.81 11.33
C ASN A 32 -7.69 22.14 12.05
N ARG A 33 -8.54 22.99 11.45
CA ARG A 33 -9.85 23.33 12.01
C ARG A 33 -10.81 22.16 11.77
N ARG A 34 -11.27 21.55 12.86
CA ARG A 34 -12.17 20.40 12.80
C ARG A 34 -13.60 20.86 12.58
N SER A 35 -14.28 20.25 11.62
CA SER A 35 -15.70 20.47 11.40
C SER A 35 -16.36 19.22 10.84
N HIS A 36 -17.68 19.14 10.99
CA HIS A 36 -18.46 18.09 10.35
C HIS A 36 -18.58 18.30 8.84
N ASP A 37 -18.42 19.53 8.36
CA ASP A 37 -18.44 19.84 6.93
C ASP A 37 -17.30 19.17 6.17
N ILE A 38 -16.11 19.01 6.77
CA ILE A 38 -15.01 18.23 6.19
C ILE A 38 -15.42 16.76 5.97
N VAL A 39 -16.13 16.16 6.94
CA VAL A 39 -16.60 14.77 6.84
C VAL A 39 -17.67 14.66 5.75
N ARG A 40 -18.65 15.57 5.74
CA ARG A 40 -19.69 15.65 4.71
C ARG A 40 -19.11 15.83 3.31
N ASP A 41 -18.10 16.69 3.18
CA ASP A 41 -17.45 16.94 1.90
C ASP A 41 -16.61 15.75 1.46
N GLY A 42 -15.99 15.00 2.38
CA GLY A 42 -15.37 13.71 2.07
C GLY A 42 -16.38 12.72 1.50
N LEU A 43 -17.54 12.57 2.15
CA LEU A 43 -18.63 11.71 1.68
C LEU A 43 -19.19 12.17 0.33
N GLN A 44 -19.27 13.47 0.09
CA GLN A 44 -19.71 14.02 -1.19
C GLN A 44 -18.68 13.77 -2.31
N ILE A 45 -17.37 13.87 -2.03
CA ILE A 45 -16.33 13.47 -2.99
C ILE A 45 -16.52 11.99 -3.36
N LEU A 46 -16.73 11.14 -2.36
CA LEU A 46 -16.95 9.71 -2.56
C LEU A 46 -18.17 9.46 -3.48
N ALA A 47 -19.31 10.10 -3.20
CA ALA A 47 -20.50 10.01 -4.04
C ALA A 47 -20.28 10.50 -5.49
N ASN A 48 -19.46 11.53 -5.67
CA ASN A 48 -19.13 12.08 -6.99
C ASN A 48 -18.09 11.27 -7.77
N LEU A 49 -17.52 10.23 -7.17
CA LEU A 49 -16.61 9.29 -7.83
C LEU A 49 -17.30 7.97 -8.22
N THR A 50 -18.62 7.87 -8.03
CA THR A 50 -19.42 6.66 -8.30
C THR A 50 -19.26 6.10 -9.70
N HIS A 51 -19.08 6.94 -10.72
CA HIS A 51 -18.84 6.53 -12.10
C HIS A 51 -17.50 5.82 -12.33
N ARG A 52 -16.58 5.84 -11.35
CA ARG A 52 -15.32 5.09 -11.36
C ARG A 52 -15.41 3.73 -10.66
N GLY A 53 -16.55 3.39 -10.05
CA GLY A 53 -16.79 2.06 -9.48
C GLY A 53 -17.61 1.17 -10.39
N ALA A 54 -17.62 -0.12 -10.07
CA ALA A 54 -18.51 -1.08 -10.70
C ALA A 54 -19.88 -1.05 -10.00
N VAL A 55 -20.94 -1.23 -10.77
CA VAL A 55 -22.27 -1.58 -10.25
C VAL A 55 -22.57 -2.98 -10.74
N GLY A 56 -22.83 -3.89 -9.80
CA GLY A 56 -23.14 -5.28 -10.10
C GLY A 56 -24.58 -5.48 -10.62
N ALA A 57 -24.97 -6.75 -10.77
CA ALA A 57 -26.37 -7.10 -11.07
C ALA A 57 -27.33 -6.70 -9.93
N ASP A 58 -26.81 -6.64 -8.70
CA ASP A 58 -27.48 -6.09 -7.53
C ASP A 58 -27.17 -4.58 -7.45
N PRO A 59 -28.18 -3.70 -7.62
CA PRO A 59 -27.97 -2.26 -7.74
C PRO A 59 -27.51 -1.60 -6.44
N LEU A 60 -27.56 -2.30 -5.30
CA LEU A 60 -27.04 -1.80 -4.02
C LEU A 60 -25.66 -2.40 -3.68
N ALA A 61 -25.18 -3.37 -4.46
CA ALA A 61 -23.86 -3.94 -4.30
C ALA A 61 -22.81 -3.05 -4.98
N GLY A 62 -21.78 -2.68 -4.22
CA GLY A 62 -20.58 -2.01 -4.72
C GLY A 62 -19.33 -2.69 -4.17
N ASP A 63 -18.23 -2.60 -4.92
CA ASP A 63 -16.98 -3.34 -4.65
C ASP A 63 -16.20 -2.87 -3.42
N GLY A 64 -16.61 -1.75 -2.82
CA GLY A 64 -16.03 -1.22 -1.59
C GLY A 64 -15.99 0.30 -1.58
N ALA A 65 -16.33 0.87 -0.43
CA ALA A 65 -16.26 2.31 -0.19
C ALA A 65 -15.82 2.57 1.26
N GLY A 66 -15.11 3.68 1.48
CA GLY A 66 -14.69 4.03 2.83
C GLY A 66 -14.20 5.47 2.99
N ILE A 67 -14.10 5.85 4.25
CA ILE A 67 -13.61 7.15 4.73
C ILE A 67 -12.72 6.95 5.96
N LEU A 68 -11.57 7.64 5.96
CA LEU A 68 -10.65 7.77 7.08
C LEU A 68 -10.69 9.23 7.53
N ILE A 69 -10.93 9.43 8.83
CA ILE A 69 -10.97 10.74 9.49
C ILE A 69 -10.03 10.76 10.69
N GLN A 70 -9.69 11.95 11.18
CA GLN A 70 -9.17 12.08 12.55
C GLN A 70 -10.24 11.63 13.56
N LYS A 71 -9.78 11.05 14.67
CA LYS A 71 -10.60 10.59 15.79
C LYS A 71 -11.49 11.73 16.33
N PRO A 72 -12.83 11.60 16.27
CA PRO A 72 -13.78 12.62 16.70
C PRO A 72 -14.07 12.49 18.21
N ASP A 73 -13.23 13.12 19.05
CA ASP A 73 -13.30 12.93 20.51
C ASP A 73 -14.66 13.25 21.12
N ASP A 74 -15.26 14.39 20.74
CA ASP A 74 -16.54 14.85 21.29
C ASP A 74 -17.68 13.86 21.00
N PHE A 75 -17.69 13.27 19.80
CA PHE A 75 -18.65 12.24 19.44
C PHE A 75 -18.45 10.97 20.27
N LEU A 76 -17.22 10.46 20.32
CA LEU A 76 -16.90 9.22 21.01
C LEU A 76 -17.15 9.32 22.51
N ARG A 77 -16.83 10.45 23.12
CA ARG A 77 -17.05 10.70 24.55
C ARG A 77 -18.52 10.61 24.92
N GLU A 78 -19.40 11.25 24.14
CA GLU A 78 -20.83 11.10 24.35
C GLU A 78 -21.28 9.64 24.14
N ALA A 79 -20.86 9.04 23.02
CA ALA A 79 -21.28 7.70 22.65
C ALA A 79 -20.82 6.63 23.65
N CYS A 80 -19.69 6.86 24.32
CA CYS A 80 -19.15 6.00 25.39
C CYS A 80 -19.82 6.26 26.74
N GLN A 81 -20.15 7.52 27.06
CA GLN A 81 -20.82 7.87 28.31
C GLN A 81 -22.18 7.18 28.44
N SER A 82 -22.93 7.05 27.34
CA SER A 82 -24.24 6.37 27.33
C SER A 82 -24.17 4.87 27.64
N ILE A 83 -23.00 4.25 27.51
CA ILE A 83 -22.74 2.82 27.75
C ILE A 83 -21.77 2.59 28.93
N GLY A 84 -21.49 3.62 29.72
CA GLY A 84 -20.70 3.52 30.95
C GLY A 84 -19.18 3.40 30.76
N ILE A 85 -18.65 3.80 29.59
CA ILE A 85 -17.21 3.84 29.33
C ILE A 85 -16.70 5.28 29.56
N ASP A 86 -15.76 5.44 30.48
CA ASP A 86 -15.07 6.72 30.71
C ASP A 86 -13.80 6.81 29.86
N LEU A 87 -13.74 7.80 28.96
CA LEU A 87 -12.63 7.97 28.04
C LEU A 87 -11.57 8.92 28.63
N PRO A 88 -10.28 8.54 28.61
CA PRO A 88 -9.17 9.45 28.92
C PRO A 88 -9.14 10.71 28.04
N ALA A 89 -8.15 11.57 28.31
CA ALA A 89 -7.87 12.73 27.48
C ALA A 89 -7.57 12.31 26.01
N PRO A 90 -7.88 13.16 25.01
CA PRO A 90 -7.47 12.93 23.64
C PRO A 90 -5.98 12.60 23.54
N GLY A 91 -5.64 11.55 22.79
CA GLY A 91 -4.27 11.05 22.66
C GLY A 91 -3.88 10.01 23.71
N ASP A 92 -4.60 9.90 24.84
CA ASP A 92 -4.36 8.88 25.88
C ASP A 92 -5.28 7.65 25.77
N TYR A 93 -6.07 7.58 24.70
CA TYR A 93 -6.82 6.39 24.34
C TYR A 93 -6.89 6.19 22.83
N GLY A 94 -6.90 4.92 22.44
CA GLY A 94 -7.05 4.43 21.08
C GLY A 94 -8.45 3.86 20.87
N VAL A 95 -8.89 3.91 19.62
CA VAL A 95 -10.14 3.31 19.15
C VAL A 95 -9.78 2.18 18.21
N VAL A 96 -10.35 1.02 18.48
CA VAL A 96 -10.34 -0.14 17.59
C VAL A 96 -11.64 -0.07 16.80
N MET A 97 -11.57 -0.06 15.48
CA MET A 97 -12.69 -0.45 14.61
C MET A 97 -12.45 -1.89 14.21
N VAL A 98 -13.43 -2.78 14.39
CA VAL A 98 -13.28 -4.20 14.06
C VAL A 98 -14.51 -4.76 13.34
N PHE A 99 -14.24 -5.65 12.39
CA PHE A 99 -15.18 -6.56 11.78
C PHE A 99 -15.05 -7.91 12.48
N LEU A 100 -16.11 -8.34 13.13
CA LEU A 100 -16.17 -9.59 13.88
C LEU A 100 -17.04 -10.63 13.15
N PRO A 101 -16.79 -11.92 13.38
CA PRO A 101 -17.64 -12.98 12.87
C PRO A 101 -19.11 -12.85 13.29
N ARG A 102 -19.99 -13.35 12.42
CA ARG A 102 -21.44 -13.39 12.69
C ARG A 102 -21.82 -14.47 13.70
N ASP A 103 -21.07 -15.56 13.70
CA ASP A 103 -21.23 -16.65 14.67
C ASP A 103 -20.96 -16.13 16.08
N ASP A 104 -21.91 -16.35 17.00
CA ASP A 104 -21.89 -15.76 18.34
C ASP A 104 -20.75 -16.31 19.20
N ASP A 105 -20.45 -17.61 19.09
CA ASP A 105 -19.40 -18.27 19.86
C ASP A 105 -18.02 -17.82 19.38
N LEU A 106 -17.80 -17.82 18.06
CA LEU A 106 -16.55 -17.35 17.46
C LEU A 106 -16.34 -15.84 17.70
N ARG A 107 -17.42 -15.05 17.67
CA ARG A 107 -17.37 -13.62 18.02
C ARG A 107 -16.95 -13.43 19.46
N ALA A 108 -17.59 -14.11 20.42
CA ALA A 108 -17.26 -14.02 21.84
C ALA A 108 -15.80 -14.46 22.11
N ALA A 109 -15.34 -15.53 21.46
CA ALA A 109 -13.95 -15.98 21.55
C ALA A 109 -12.96 -14.94 20.99
N SER A 110 -13.29 -14.32 19.86
CA SER A 110 -12.48 -13.26 19.24
C SER A 110 -12.40 -12.03 20.13
N GLU A 111 -13.52 -11.60 20.71
CA GLU A 111 -13.60 -10.46 21.63
C GLU A 111 -12.83 -10.70 22.92
N ALA A 112 -12.86 -11.92 23.47
CA ALA A 112 -12.17 -12.28 24.70
C ALA A 112 -10.63 -12.21 24.59
N LEU A 113 -10.09 -12.41 23.38
CA LEU A 113 -8.64 -12.31 23.13
C LEU A 113 -8.12 -10.88 23.18
N LEU A 114 -8.94 -9.87 22.86
CA LEU A 114 -8.45 -8.49 22.81
C LEU A 114 -7.99 -7.98 24.19
N PRO A 115 -8.79 -8.07 25.27
CA PRO A 115 -8.34 -7.67 26.61
C PRO A 115 -7.08 -8.40 27.07
N GLU A 116 -6.92 -9.68 26.71
CA GLU A 116 -5.70 -10.45 27.01
C GLU A 116 -4.46 -9.82 26.34
N LYS A 117 -4.54 -9.50 25.04
CA LYS A 117 -3.41 -8.89 24.32
C LYS A 117 -3.13 -7.47 24.79
N VAL A 118 -4.18 -6.71 25.09
CA VAL A 118 -4.08 -5.35 25.64
C VAL A 118 -3.34 -5.36 26.98
N ALA A 119 -3.72 -6.26 27.89
CA ALA A 119 -3.08 -6.39 29.20
C ALA A 119 -1.63 -6.90 29.08
N ALA A 120 -1.36 -7.85 28.18
CA ALA A 120 -0.01 -8.38 27.94
C ALA A 120 0.96 -7.30 27.44
N GLU A 121 0.46 -6.31 26.69
CA GLU A 121 1.23 -5.15 26.23
C GLU A 121 1.17 -3.95 27.19
N GLY A 122 0.69 -4.16 28.43
CA GLY A 122 0.69 -3.17 29.51
C GLY A 122 -0.33 -2.03 29.34
N GLN A 123 -1.29 -2.17 28.43
CA GLN A 123 -2.35 -1.20 28.18
C GLN A 123 -3.64 -1.57 28.93
N VAL A 124 -4.64 -0.68 28.93
CA VAL A 124 -5.88 -0.89 29.70
C VAL A 124 -7.07 -0.97 28.75
N PHE A 125 -7.78 -2.09 28.75
CA PHE A 125 -9.02 -2.25 28.00
C PHE A 125 -10.17 -1.54 28.73
N LEU A 126 -10.90 -0.68 28.03
CA LEU A 126 -11.97 0.14 28.63
C LEU A 126 -13.37 -0.42 28.37
N GLY A 127 -13.60 -1.06 27.23
CA GLY A 127 -14.91 -1.62 26.88
C GLY A 127 -15.20 -1.67 25.38
N TRP A 128 -16.38 -2.20 25.08
CA TRP A 128 -16.92 -2.36 23.73
C TRP A 128 -18.09 -1.42 23.47
N ARG A 129 -18.22 -0.97 22.23
CA ARG A 129 -19.36 -0.22 21.70
C ARG A 129 -19.83 -0.87 20.41
N ASP A 130 -21.14 -1.12 20.31
CA ASP A 130 -21.75 -1.52 19.05
C ASP A 130 -21.84 -0.31 18.11
N VAL A 131 -21.40 -0.48 16.85
CA VAL A 131 -21.50 0.59 15.85
C VAL A 131 -22.90 0.55 15.24
N PRO A 132 -23.68 1.63 15.31
CA PRO A 132 -25.02 1.65 14.74
C PRO A 132 -24.95 1.63 13.22
N VAL A 133 -25.53 0.58 12.64
CA VAL A 133 -25.59 0.36 11.18
C VAL A 133 -27.01 0.13 10.69
N ASP A 134 -27.28 0.49 9.44
CA ASP A 134 -28.54 0.21 8.74
C ASP A 134 -28.29 -0.65 7.49
N ASN A 135 -28.51 -1.96 7.63
CA ASN A 135 -28.26 -2.92 6.56
C ASN A 135 -29.30 -2.90 5.43
N ALA A 136 -30.32 -2.04 5.48
CA ALA A 136 -31.24 -1.83 4.37
C ALA A 136 -30.54 -1.28 3.11
N TRP A 137 -29.37 -0.67 3.28
CA TRP A 137 -28.54 -0.09 2.21
C TRP A 137 -27.50 -1.04 1.62
N LEU A 138 -27.46 -2.28 2.11
CA LEU A 138 -26.61 -3.33 1.54
C LEU A 138 -27.36 -4.10 0.45
N GLY A 139 -26.62 -4.48 -0.59
CA GLY A 139 -27.11 -5.44 -1.58
C GLY A 139 -27.42 -6.80 -0.96
N GLU A 140 -28.41 -7.51 -1.52
CA GLU A 140 -28.77 -8.87 -1.11
C GLU A 140 -27.59 -9.85 -1.24
N SER A 141 -26.68 -9.58 -2.19
CA SER A 141 -25.44 -10.34 -2.35
C SER A 141 -24.41 -10.09 -1.24
N VAL A 142 -24.50 -8.96 -0.53
CA VAL A 142 -23.55 -8.53 0.51
C VAL A 142 -24.04 -8.86 1.92
N LYS A 143 -25.36 -8.79 2.18
CA LYS A 143 -25.96 -9.09 3.50
C LYS A 143 -25.53 -10.44 4.12
N PRO A 144 -25.33 -11.53 3.37
CA PRO A 144 -24.85 -12.79 3.95
C PRO A 144 -23.46 -12.68 4.56
N ILE A 145 -22.64 -11.77 4.05
CA ILE A 145 -21.23 -11.63 4.41
C ILE A 145 -20.96 -10.35 5.25
N GLU A 146 -22.01 -9.63 5.63
CA GLU A 146 -21.94 -8.50 6.54
C GLU A 146 -21.33 -8.92 7.90
N PRO A 147 -20.19 -8.34 8.32
CA PRO A 147 -19.61 -8.63 9.62
C PRO A 147 -20.37 -7.94 10.75
N VAL A 148 -20.18 -8.40 11.98
CA VAL A 148 -20.62 -7.64 13.16
C VAL A 148 -19.58 -6.54 13.41
N ILE A 149 -20.00 -5.29 13.33
CA ILE A 149 -19.08 -4.15 13.42
C ILE A 149 -19.16 -3.55 14.82
N ARG A 150 -18.01 -3.55 15.51
CA ARG A 150 -17.88 -2.98 16.86
C ARG A 150 -16.68 -2.06 16.95
N GLN A 151 -16.74 -1.20 17.95
CA GLN A 151 -15.61 -0.44 18.43
C GLN A 151 -15.16 -0.94 19.80
N ALA A 152 -13.85 -0.92 20.03
CA ALA A 152 -13.26 -1.16 21.33
C ALA A 152 -12.36 0.01 21.73
N PHE A 153 -12.22 0.25 23.03
CA PHE A 153 -11.45 1.37 23.55
C PHE A 153 -10.30 0.88 24.43
N ILE A 154 -9.11 1.42 24.18
CA ILE A 154 -7.88 1.06 24.89
C ILE A 154 -7.27 2.34 25.44
N ALA A 155 -7.06 2.43 26.75
CA ALA A 155 -6.31 3.52 27.38
C ALA A 155 -4.82 3.20 27.45
N LYS A 156 -4.01 4.26 27.40
CA LYS A 156 -2.58 4.19 27.69
C LYS A 156 -2.34 3.61 29.09
N GLY A 157 -1.44 2.63 29.15
CA GLY A 157 -0.90 2.10 30.40
C GLY A 157 -0.21 3.18 31.22
N VAL A 158 -0.19 3.01 32.55
CA VAL A 158 0.44 3.97 33.48
C VAL A 158 1.93 4.16 33.18
N THR A 159 2.60 3.09 32.71
CA THR A 159 4.02 3.10 32.37
C THR A 159 4.36 3.94 31.15
N MET A 160 3.38 4.30 30.30
CA MET A 160 3.59 5.08 29.08
C MET A 160 3.37 6.58 29.23
N LYS A 161 2.87 7.05 30.38
CA LYS A 161 2.53 8.48 30.56
C LYS A 161 3.72 9.44 30.41
N ASN A 162 4.95 8.95 30.59
CA ASN A 162 6.18 9.73 30.50
C ASN A 162 7.12 9.21 29.40
N ASP A 163 6.61 8.47 28.42
CA ASP A 163 7.43 7.99 27.30
C ASP A 163 7.90 9.19 26.45
N PRO A 164 9.20 9.33 26.15
CA PRO A 164 9.69 10.41 25.28
C PRO A 164 9.28 10.26 23.82
N ASP A 165 8.84 9.08 23.38
CA ASP A 165 8.35 8.85 22.02
C ASP A 165 6.84 9.15 21.94
N GLU A 166 6.48 10.23 21.24
CA GLU A 166 5.09 10.66 21.01
C GLU A 166 4.25 9.61 20.26
N ASP A 167 4.91 8.71 19.51
CA ASP A 167 4.28 7.64 18.73
C ASP A 167 4.21 6.31 19.50
N ALA A 168 4.79 6.22 20.71
CA ALA A 168 4.90 4.96 21.46
C ALA A 168 3.56 4.24 21.62
N PHE A 169 2.49 5.00 21.86
CA PHE A 169 1.16 4.41 22.01
C PHE A 169 0.58 3.88 20.68
N GLU A 170 0.82 4.56 19.56
CA GLU A 170 0.48 4.00 18.24
C GLU A 170 1.26 2.71 17.98
N HIS A 171 2.55 2.64 18.34
CA HIS A 171 3.35 1.42 18.22
C HIS A 171 2.76 0.26 19.04
N LYS A 172 2.33 0.52 20.27
CA LYS A 172 1.66 -0.50 21.10
C LYS A 172 0.32 -0.94 20.53
N LEU A 173 -0.48 -0.01 20.03
CA LEU A 173 -1.73 -0.33 19.33
C LEU A 173 -1.47 -1.19 18.08
N TYR A 174 -0.41 -0.90 17.31
CA TYR A 174 0.01 -1.73 16.18
C TYR A 174 0.36 -3.16 16.62
N THR A 175 1.21 -3.31 17.64
CA THR A 175 1.60 -4.62 18.19
C THR A 175 0.39 -5.41 18.69
N ILE A 176 -0.50 -4.77 19.47
CA ILE A 176 -1.74 -5.39 19.97
C ILE A 176 -2.61 -5.85 18.80
N ARG A 177 -2.79 -5.03 17.77
CA ARG A 177 -3.57 -5.38 16.58
C ARG A 177 -3.00 -6.61 15.88
N ARG A 178 -1.68 -6.68 15.69
CA ARG A 178 -1.01 -7.82 15.04
C ARG A 178 -1.16 -9.09 15.86
N LEU A 179 -0.88 -9.03 17.17
CA LEU A 179 -1.04 -10.18 18.06
C LEU A 179 -2.48 -10.69 18.12
N TRP A 180 -3.44 -9.78 18.18
CA TRP A 180 -4.86 -10.13 18.21
C TRP A 180 -5.30 -10.76 16.88
N HIS A 181 -4.92 -10.15 15.74
CA HIS A 181 -5.19 -10.69 14.42
C HIS A 181 -4.64 -12.11 14.24
N GLN A 182 -3.37 -12.32 14.59
CA GLN A 182 -2.74 -13.64 14.51
C GLN A 182 -3.39 -14.68 15.43
N ALA A 183 -3.85 -14.25 16.61
CA ALA A 183 -4.52 -15.16 17.55
C ALA A 183 -5.91 -15.58 17.03
N VAL A 184 -6.67 -14.64 16.47
CA VAL A 184 -8.00 -14.93 15.91
C VAL A 184 -7.89 -15.74 14.62
N LYS A 185 -6.96 -15.42 13.70
CA LYS A 185 -6.77 -16.16 12.43
C LYS A 185 -6.32 -17.63 12.61
N LYS A 186 -5.93 -18.03 13.83
CA LYS A 186 -5.67 -19.45 14.17
C LYS A 186 -6.95 -20.22 14.52
N MET A 187 -8.07 -19.52 14.76
CA MET A 187 -9.37 -20.13 14.99
C MET A 187 -9.99 -20.55 13.65
N PRO A 188 -10.72 -21.67 13.59
CA PRO A 188 -11.47 -22.06 12.40
C PRO A 188 -12.57 -21.03 12.09
N ASP A 189 -12.89 -20.88 10.80
CA ASP A 189 -13.98 -20.04 10.29
C ASP A 189 -13.87 -18.53 10.66
N SER A 190 -12.64 -18.04 10.89
CA SER A 190 -12.33 -16.67 11.29
C SER A 190 -12.03 -15.71 10.12
N GLU A 191 -12.42 -16.07 8.89
CA GLU A 191 -12.12 -15.31 7.67
C GLU A 191 -12.70 -13.90 7.74
N SER A 192 -13.90 -13.76 8.30
CA SER A 192 -14.61 -12.47 8.47
C SER A 192 -13.99 -11.53 9.51
N PHE A 193 -13.02 -12.01 10.31
CA PHE A 193 -12.33 -11.18 11.29
C PHE A 193 -11.30 -10.25 10.62
N TYR A 194 -11.47 -8.94 10.80
CA TYR A 194 -10.54 -7.94 10.30
C TYR A 194 -10.57 -6.67 11.16
N VAL A 195 -9.44 -5.99 11.30
CA VAL A 195 -9.33 -4.73 12.05
C VAL A 195 -9.01 -3.60 11.06
N PRO A 196 -10.02 -2.82 10.61
CA PRO A 196 -9.81 -1.66 9.75
C PRO A 196 -8.85 -0.63 10.33
N SER A 197 -9.01 -0.27 11.60
CA SER A 197 -8.13 0.70 12.27
C SER A 197 -8.00 0.37 13.75
N MET A 198 -6.80 0.60 14.30
CA MET A 198 -6.53 0.60 15.73
C MET A 198 -5.55 1.74 15.99
N SER A 199 -6.07 2.92 16.38
CA SER A 199 -5.27 4.15 16.48
C SER A 199 -5.84 5.10 17.53
N SER A 200 -4.99 5.95 18.09
CA SER A 200 -5.36 7.11 18.92
C SER A 200 -5.57 8.39 18.10
N ARG A 201 -5.26 8.36 16.80
CA ARG A 201 -5.29 9.54 15.91
C ARG A 201 -6.37 9.45 14.85
N THR A 202 -6.54 8.29 14.22
CA THR A 202 -7.44 8.10 13.08
C THR A 202 -8.53 7.10 13.38
N LEU A 203 -9.63 7.20 12.62
CA LEU A 203 -10.75 6.28 12.67
C LEU A 203 -11.26 6.04 11.25
N LEU A 204 -11.54 4.78 10.92
CA LEU A 204 -11.85 4.34 9.58
C LEU A 204 -13.23 3.67 9.53
N TYR A 205 -14.08 4.14 8.62
CA TYR A 205 -15.37 3.52 8.30
C TYR A 205 -15.32 3.04 6.86
N LYS A 206 -15.51 1.73 6.61
CA LYS A 206 -15.49 1.16 5.27
C LYS A 206 -16.35 -0.09 5.15
N GLY A 207 -16.69 -0.48 3.93
CA GLY A 207 -17.30 -1.78 3.69
C GLY A 207 -17.76 -1.95 2.24
N MET A 208 -18.43 -3.07 1.98
CA MET A 208 -18.91 -3.47 0.66
C MET A 208 -20.24 -2.80 0.31
N MET A 209 -20.18 -1.53 -0.07
CA MET A 209 -21.36 -0.77 -0.44
C MET A 209 -21.01 0.26 -1.52
N LEU A 210 -22.04 0.77 -2.18
CA LEU A 210 -21.89 1.94 -3.04
C LEU A 210 -21.39 3.13 -2.23
N ALA A 211 -20.54 3.93 -2.87
CA ALA A 211 -19.95 5.14 -2.31
C ALA A 211 -20.97 6.06 -1.61
N GLU A 212 -22.11 6.32 -2.26
CA GLU A 212 -23.20 7.17 -1.74
C GLU A 212 -23.97 6.58 -0.56
N ASN A 213 -23.82 5.27 -0.29
CA ASN A 213 -24.53 4.58 0.78
C ASN A 213 -23.72 4.50 2.08
N LEU A 214 -22.44 4.91 2.07
CA LEU A 214 -21.57 4.79 3.24
C LEU A 214 -22.14 5.52 4.47
N SER A 215 -22.64 6.75 4.30
CA SER A 215 -23.25 7.52 5.40
C SER A 215 -24.66 7.05 5.76
N LYS A 216 -25.33 6.31 4.86
CA LYS A 216 -26.65 5.74 5.14
C LYS A 216 -26.52 4.44 5.93
N TYR A 217 -25.48 3.65 5.63
CA TYR A 217 -25.13 2.45 6.36
C TYR A 217 -24.57 2.77 7.75
N TYR A 218 -23.52 3.60 7.84
CA TYR A 218 -22.93 3.99 9.14
C TYR A 218 -23.60 5.23 9.72
N LEU A 219 -24.51 5.02 10.68
CA LEU A 219 -25.33 6.10 11.22
C LEU A 219 -24.52 7.17 11.96
N ASP A 220 -23.39 6.78 12.56
CA ASP A 220 -22.41 7.65 13.21
C ASP A 220 -21.99 8.83 12.32
N LEU A 221 -21.84 8.62 11.01
CA LEU A 221 -21.33 9.61 10.06
C LEU A 221 -22.28 10.79 9.84
N ASN A 222 -23.51 10.73 10.34
CA ASN A 222 -24.48 11.82 10.27
C ASN A 222 -24.55 12.66 11.56
N ASP A 223 -23.86 12.26 12.62
CA ASP A 223 -23.81 13.04 13.87
C ASP A 223 -22.95 14.29 13.68
N LYS A 224 -23.46 15.47 14.05
CA LYS A 224 -22.74 16.74 13.92
C LYS A 224 -21.44 16.81 14.72
N ARG A 225 -21.27 15.97 15.74
CA ARG A 225 -20.05 15.84 16.55
C ARG A 225 -18.97 15.02 15.85
N MET A 226 -19.31 14.32 14.77
CA MET A 226 -18.37 13.64 13.88
C MET A 226 -17.53 14.71 13.13
N THR A 227 -16.59 15.32 13.84
CA THR A 227 -15.77 16.43 13.33
C THR A 227 -14.37 15.97 13.01
N SER A 228 -13.82 16.48 11.91
CA SER A 228 -12.46 16.21 11.48
C SER A 228 -11.87 17.39 10.74
N ALA A 229 -10.55 17.53 10.73
CA ALA A 229 -9.86 18.50 9.87
C ALA A 229 -9.45 17.88 8.52
N LEU A 230 -9.47 16.55 8.40
CA LEU A 230 -9.23 15.84 7.14
C LEU A 230 -10.22 14.69 6.96
N ALA A 231 -10.55 14.38 5.72
CA ALA A 231 -11.26 13.18 5.32
C ALA A 231 -10.61 12.60 4.06
N LEU A 232 -10.09 11.38 4.15
CA LEU A 232 -9.52 10.60 3.06
C LEU A 232 -10.55 9.54 2.64
N VAL A 233 -10.92 9.52 1.37
CA VAL A 233 -11.97 8.63 0.83
C VAL A 233 -11.48 7.83 -0.36
N HIS A 234 -12.06 6.64 -0.50
CA HIS A 234 -11.79 5.78 -1.63
C HIS A 234 -13.02 4.97 -2.03
N GLN A 235 -13.19 4.81 -3.33
CA GLN A 235 -14.14 3.89 -3.93
C GLN A 235 -13.40 2.86 -4.78
N ARG A 236 -13.63 1.58 -4.46
CA ARG A 236 -13.01 0.44 -5.11
C ARG A 236 -13.74 0.04 -6.40
N TYR A 237 -12.97 -0.42 -7.38
CA TYR A 237 -13.43 -1.23 -8.50
C TYR A 237 -12.57 -2.49 -8.51
N SER A 238 -13.20 -3.65 -8.39
CA SER A 238 -12.52 -4.95 -8.39
C SER A 238 -12.66 -5.63 -9.74
N THR A 239 -11.67 -6.43 -10.13
CA THR A 239 -11.82 -7.36 -11.26
C THR A 239 -12.58 -8.64 -10.90
N ASN A 240 -12.99 -8.82 -9.62
CA ASN A 240 -13.76 -9.97 -9.15
C ASN A 240 -15.21 -9.61 -8.80
N THR A 241 -16.08 -10.63 -8.78
CA THR A 241 -17.48 -10.52 -8.36
C THR A 241 -17.70 -10.99 -6.92
N PHE A 242 -16.64 -11.38 -6.19
CA PHE A 242 -16.74 -11.92 -4.84
C PHE A 242 -16.56 -10.80 -3.82
N PRO A 243 -17.61 -10.49 -3.03
CA PRO A 243 -17.55 -9.33 -2.16
C PRO A 243 -16.64 -9.57 -0.95
N SER A 244 -15.78 -8.60 -0.60
CA SER A 244 -14.85 -8.66 0.53
C SER A 244 -14.75 -7.35 1.31
N TRP A 245 -15.30 -7.33 2.53
CA TRP A 245 -15.32 -6.16 3.40
C TRP A 245 -13.93 -5.65 3.79
N GLU A 246 -12.98 -6.56 4.00
CA GLU A 246 -11.63 -6.18 4.42
C GLU A 246 -10.82 -5.49 3.32
N LEU A 247 -11.12 -5.78 2.05
CA LEU A 247 -10.43 -5.22 0.88
C LEU A 247 -10.93 -3.85 0.45
N ALA A 248 -12.08 -3.41 0.96
CA ALA A 248 -12.49 -2.01 0.82
C ALA A 248 -11.38 -1.09 1.35
N GLN A 249 -11.24 0.09 0.77
CA GLN A 249 -10.26 1.10 1.18
C GLN A 249 -11.00 2.33 1.73
N PRO A 250 -10.36 3.21 2.53
CA PRO A 250 -8.92 3.28 2.86
C PRO A 250 -8.35 2.06 3.62
N PHE A 251 -7.03 1.91 3.60
CA PHE A 251 -6.27 1.15 4.58
C PHE A 251 -5.81 2.07 5.73
N ARG A 252 -4.88 1.61 6.58
CA ARG A 252 -4.59 2.30 7.86
C ARG A 252 -3.90 3.63 7.65
N TYR A 253 -3.03 3.71 6.65
CA TYR A 253 -2.29 4.91 6.29
C TYR A 253 -2.66 5.44 4.91
N LEU A 254 -3.19 4.61 3.99
CA LEU A 254 -3.30 5.01 2.59
C LEU A 254 -4.58 4.60 1.87
N CYS A 255 -4.79 5.28 0.75
CA CYS A 255 -5.60 4.87 -0.39
C CYS A 255 -4.71 4.73 -1.62
N HIS A 256 -4.92 3.67 -2.38
CA HIS A 256 -4.20 3.36 -3.60
C HIS A 256 -5.17 3.28 -4.78
N ASN A 257 -4.99 4.17 -5.74
CA ASN A 257 -5.57 4.04 -7.07
C ASN A 257 -4.48 3.57 -8.03
N GLY A 258 -4.48 2.29 -8.37
CA GLY A 258 -3.40 1.72 -9.15
C GLY A 258 -3.19 0.24 -8.89
N GLU A 259 -2.08 -0.28 -9.38
CA GLU A 259 -1.67 -1.67 -9.17
C GLU A 259 -0.16 -1.78 -9.06
N ILE A 260 0.33 -2.51 -8.06
CA ILE A 260 1.75 -2.78 -7.85
C ILE A 260 2.17 -4.02 -8.65
N ASN A 261 2.81 -3.82 -9.81
CA ASN A 261 3.21 -4.91 -10.71
C ASN A 261 4.47 -5.68 -10.24
N THR A 262 5.18 -5.15 -9.25
CA THR A 262 6.38 -5.75 -8.63
C THR A 262 6.08 -6.57 -7.37
N LEU A 263 4.80 -6.67 -6.98
CA LEU A 263 4.34 -7.14 -5.67
C LEU A 263 5.03 -8.42 -5.16
N ARG A 264 5.08 -9.47 -5.98
CA ARG A 264 5.66 -10.76 -5.57
C ARG A 264 7.13 -10.62 -5.18
N GLY A 265 7.90 -9.78 -5.87
CA GLY A 265 9.29 -9.49 -5.53
C GLY A 265 9.36 -8.78 -4.18
N ASN A 266 8.55 -7.75 -4.01
CA ASN A 266 8.53 -6.92 -2.80
C ASN A 266 8.15 -7.72 -1.55
N ILE A 267 7.14 -8.60 -1.64
CA ILE A 267 6.75 -9.50 -0.54
C ILE A 267 7.90 -10.42 -0.15
N ASN A 268 8.56 -11.03 -1.14
CA ASN A 268 9.69 -11.94 -0.87
C ASN A 268 10.85 -11.20 -0.20
N TRP A 269 11.15 -10.00 -0.66
CA TRP A 269 12.21 -9.16 -0.11
C TRP A 269 11.91 -8.66 1.31
N MET A 270 10.67 -8.25 1.58
CA MET A 270 10.23 -7.93 2.94
C MET A 270 10.39 -9.13 3.88
N ASN A 271 9.98 -10.32 3.44
CA ASN A 271 10.15 -11.56 4.22
C ASN A 271 11.63 -11.93 4.42
N ALA A 272 12.49 -11.70 3.42
CA ALA A 272 13.92 -11.98 3.53
C ALA A 272 14.61 -11.10 4.59
N ARG A 273 14.10 -9.88 4.82
CA ARG A 273 14.65 -8.93 5.81
C ARG A 273 14.41 -9.36 7.25
N ARG A 274 13.44 -10.25 7.52
CA ARG A 274 13.08 -10.70 8.88
C ARG A 274 14.29 -11.04 9.75
N GLY A 275 15.23 -11.83 9.24
CA GLY A 275 16.36 -12.32 10.03
C GLY A 275 17.44 -11.27 10.36
N SER A 276 17.43 -10.11 9.71
CA SER A 276 18.45 -9.07 9.89
C SER A 276 17.88 -7.73 10.37
N MET A 277 16.55 -7.57 10.34
CA MET A 277 15.89 -6.33 10.70
C MET A 277 15.99 -6.09 12.20
N THR A 278 16.36 -4.87 12.59
CA THR A 278 16.35 -4.42 13.97
C THR A 278 15.73 -3.03 14.05
N SER A 279 15.05 -2.72 15.15
CA SER A 279 14.46 -1.40 15.37
C SER A 279 14.67 -0.97 16.81
N LYS A 280 15.18 0.25 17.00
CA LYS A 280 15.33 0.86 18.33
C LYS A 280 13.98 1.25 18.94
N ARG A 281 13.00 1.62 18.10
CA ARG A 281 11.66 2.02 18.56
C ARG A 281 10.80 0.82 18.93
N LEU A 282 10.77 -0.21 18.07
CA LEU A 282 9.97 -1.41 18.30
C LEU A 282 10.65 -2.39 19.26
N GLY A 283 11.99 -2.42 19.30
CA GLY A 283 12.72 -3.33 20.18
C GLY A 283 12.28 -4.78 19.99
N GLU A 284 11.92 -5.43 21.10
CA GLU A 284 11.44 -6.82 21.13
C GLU A 284 10.06 -7.01 20.46
N ASP A 285 9.26 -5.94 20.31
CA ASP A 285 7.94 -6.04 19.67
C ASP A 285 8.06 -6.35 18.18
N LEU A 286 9.19 -6.05 17.54
CA LEU A 286 9.41 -6.31 16.12
C LEU A 286 9.20 -7.79 15.75
N GLU A 287 9.65 -8.72 16.60
CA GLU A 287 9.47 -10.15 16.37
C GLU A 287 7.99 -10.59 16.39
N LYS A 288 7.15 -9.85 17.12
CA LYS A 288 5.72 -10.12 17.26
C LYS A 288 4.92 -9.76 16.01
N LEU A 289 5.48 -8.94 15.11
CA LEU A 289 4.76 -8.41 13.95
C LEU A 289 4.70 -9.38 12.77
N TRP A 290 5.58 -10.38 12.72
CA TRP A 290 5.73 -11.30 11.59
C TRP A 290 4.62 -12.36 11.49
N PRO A 291 4.17 -12.72 10.27
CA PRO A 291 4.56 -12.16 8.97
C PRO A 291 4.05 -10.72 8.79
N VAL A 292 4.81 -9.80 8.18
CA VAL A 292 4.35 -8.40 8.01
C VAL A 292 3.28 -8.32 6.91
N VAL A 293 3.51 -9.02 5.79
CA VAL A 293 2.55 -9.13 4.69
C VAL A 293 1.90 -10.51 4.76
N GLU A 294 0.57 -10.53 4.78
CA GLU A 294 -0.20 -11.78 4.78
C GLU A 294 -0.24 -12.39 3.36
N PRO A 295 -0.25 -13.73 3.21
CA PRO A 295 -0.18 -14.39 1.90
C PRO A 295 -1.29 -14.03 0.89
N ASP A 296 -2.49 -13.66 1.38
CA ASP A 296 -3.69 -13.40 0.58
C ASP A 296 -4.11 -11.92 0.60
N ALA A 297 -3.22 -11.03 1.05
CA ALA A 297 -3.49 -9.60 1.04
C ALA A 297 -3.45 -9.03 -0.39
N SER A 298 -4.32 -8.07 -0.70
CA SER A 298 -4.20 -7.31 -1.94
C SER A 298 -2.87 -6.56 -2.01
N ASP A 299 -2.50 -6.12 -3.21
CA ASP A 299 -1.28 -5.35 -3.44
C ASP A 299 -1.19 -4.08 -2.57
N SER A 300 -2.33 -3.41 -2.43
CA SER A 300 -2.54 -2.16 -1.71
C SER A 300 -2.49 -2.37 -0.20
N ALA A 301 -3.09 -3.47 0.28
CA ALA A 301 -2.98 -3.89 1.68
C ALA A 301 -1.55 -4.28 2.04
N SER A 302 -0.85 -4.97 1.13
CA SER A 302 0.55 -5.35 1.29
C SER A 302 1.47 -4.12 1.38
N PHE A 303 1.21 -3.10 0.56
CA PHE A 303 1.91 -1.83 0.64
C PHE A 303 1.65 -1.13 1.98
N ASP A 304 0.39 -1.02 2.42
CA ASP A 304 0.02 -0.39 3.70
C ASP A 304 0.69 -1.08 4.90
N ASN A 305 0.75 -2.42 4.90
CA ASN A 305 1.43 -3.18 5.95
C ASN A 305 2.94 -2.89 6.01
N ALA A 306 3.60 -2.79 4.85
CA ALA A 306 5.02 -2.46 4.77
C ALA A 306 5.27 -1.00 5.18
N LEU A 307 4.41 -0.07 4.76
CA LEU A 307 4.47 1.34 5.13
C LEU A 307 4.32 1.52 6.64
N GLU A 308 3.34 0.86 7.25
CA GLU A 308 3.11 0.90 8.68
C GLU A 308 4.31 0.37 9.49
N LEU A 309 4.96 -0.70 9.04
CA LEU A 309 6.19 -1.20 9.66
C LEU A 309 7.30 -0.15 9.61
N LEU A 310 7.50 0.53 8.48
CA LEU A 310 8.52 1.56 8.33
C LEU A 310 8.23 2.75 9.25
N VAL A 311 6.98 3.23 9.28
CA VAL A 311 6.56 4.33 10.15
C VAL A 311 6.77 3.96 11.62
N ALA A 312 6.28 2.78 12.04
CA ALA A 312 6.49 2.28 13.40
C ALA A 312 7.97 2.02 13.73
N GLY A 313 8.78 1.72 12.71
CA GLY A 313 10.23 1.58 12.80
C GLY A 313 10.97 2.91 13.01
N GLY A 314 10.28 4.05 12.82
CA GLY A 314 10.80 5.40 13.07
C GLY A 314 11.09 6.23 11.83
N TYR A 315 10.72 5.76 10.64
CA TYR A 315 10.72 6.61 9.44
C TYR A 315 9.56 7.61 9.52
N SER A 316 9.77 8.85 9.09
CA SER A 316 8.62 9.74 8.84
C SER A 316 7.77 9.15 7.71
N LEU A 317 6.46 9.44 7.72
CA LEU A 317 5.54 8.98 6.67
C LEU A 317 6.05 9.33 5.27
N THR A 318 6.56 10.55 5.10
CA THR A 318 7.13 11.03 3.84
C THR A 318 8.41 10.30 3.43
N HIS A 319 9.30 9.99 4.38
CA HIS A 319 10.52 9.25 4.10
C HIS A 319 10.17 7.81 3.68
N ALA A 320 9.27 7.14 4.40
CA ALA A 320 8.82 5.79 4.05
C ALA A 320 8.19 5.75 2.65
N MET A 321 7.35 6.73 2.30
CA MET A 321 6.78 6.86 0.95
C MET A 321 7.85 7.07 -0.13
N MET A 322 8.89 7.88 0.13
CA MET A 322 10.00 8.08 -0.80
C MET A 322 10.92 6.86 -0.96
N LEU A 323 10.98 5.98 0.04
CA LEU A 323 11.70 4.70 -0.05
C LEU A 323 10.94 3.68 -0.89
N MET A 324 9.63 3.57 -0.66
CA MET A 324 8.78 2.59 -1.33
C MET A 324 8.44 3.02 -2.76
N ILE A 325 8.20 4.31 -3.00
CA ILE A 325 7.92 4.89 -4.33
C ILE A 325 8.95 5.99 -4.60
N PRO A 326 10.21 5.63 -4.89
CA PRO A 326 11.22 6.60 -5.27
C PRO A 326 10.91 7.17 -6.66
N GLU A 327 11.27 8.43 -6.86
CA GLU A 327 11.22 9.03 -8.19
C GLU A 327 12.33 8.47 -9.09
N ALA A 328 12.19 8.66 -10.40
CA ALA A 328 13.25 8.32 -11.35
C ALA A 328 14.47 9.22 -11.16
N TRP A 329 15.50 8.63 -10.53
CA TRP A 329 16.74 9.31 -10.15
C TRP A 329 17.93 8.89 -11.02
N LEU A 330 17.91 7.67 -11.57
CA LEU A 330 18.98 7.15 -12.39
C LEU A 330 19.02 7.90 -13.73
N GLY A 331 20.18 8.45 -14.09
CA GLY A 331 20.34 9.17 -15.37
C GLY A 331 19.65 10.54 -15.44
N ASN A 332 19.01 11.03 -14.38
CA ASN A 332 18.35 12.34 -14.37
C ASN A 332 19.37 13.49 -14.19
N PRO A 333 19.64 14.32 -15.23
CA PRO A 333 20.64 15.38 -15.16
C PRO A 333 20.17 16.61 -14.37
N LEU A 334 18.87 16.74 -14.11
CA LEU A 334 18.29 17.87 -13.38
C LEU A 334 18.25 17.66 -11.86
N MET A 335 18.57 16.45 -11.39
CA MET A 335 18.59 16.10 -9.97
C MET A 335 19.88 16.55 -9.32
N ASP A 336 19.78 17.21 -8.17
CA ASP A 336 20.94 17.61 -7.38
C ASP A 336 21.68 16.40 -6.79
N GLU A 337 22.98 16.55 -6.54
CA GLU A 337 23.85 15.46 -6.10
C GLU A 337 23.45 14.87 -4.74
N LYS A 338 22.97 15.69 -3.80
CA LYS A 338 22.57 15.19 -2.48
C LYS A 338 21.35 14.29 -2.57
N ARG A 339 20.36 14.72 -3.35
CA ARG A 339 19.15 13.94 -3.62
C ARG A 339 19.45 12.67 -4.40
N ARG A 340 20.34 12.73 -5.39
CA ARG A 340 20.83 11.53 -6.08
C ARG A 340 21.51 10.56 -5.11
N ALA A 341 22.39 11.05 -4.24
CA ALA A 341 23.06 10.23 -3.24
C ALA A 341 22.07 9.62 -2.23
N PHE A 342 21.04 10.37 -1.83
CA PHE A 342 19.95 9.86 -0.99
C PHE A 342 19.25 8.67 -1.66
N TYR A 343 18.83 8.81 -2.92
CA TYR A 343 18.14 7.71 -3.60
C TYR A 343 19.07 6.53 -3.89
N GLU A 344 20.30 6.78 -4.32
CA GLU A 344 21.28 5.73 -4.59
C GLU A 344 21.62 4.91 -3.34
N TYR A 345 21.76 5.56 -2.19
CA TYR A 345 21.95 4.87 -0.91
C TYR A 345 20.75 3.99 -0.55
N ASN A 346 19.54 4.54 -0.65
CA ASN A 346 18.33 3.85 -0.26
C ASN A 346 17.90 2.74 -1.23
N ALA A 347 18.30 2.83 -2.51
CA ALA A 347 18.05 1.78 -3.51
C ALA A 347 18.74 0.44 -3.14
N GLY A 348 19.81 0.48 -2.35
CA GLY A 348 20.45 -0.72 -1.80
C GLY A 348 19.70 -1.32 -0.59
N LEU A 349 18.75 -0.60 0.01
CA LEU A 349 18.02 -0.98 1.21
C LEU A 349 16.58 -1.40 0.94
N MET A 350 15.90 -0.70 0.03
CA MET A 350 14.51 -0.94 -0.34
C MET A 350 14.37 -0.92 -1.85
N GLU A 351 13.87 -2.01 -2.41
CA GLU A 351 13.45 -2.06 -3.80
C GLU A 351 12.14 -1.29 -4.01
N PRO A 352 11.95 -0.61 -5.17
CA PRO A 352 10.73 0.12 -5.45
C PRO A 352 9.50 -0.79 -5.51
N TRP A 353 8.42 -0.34 -4.89
CA TRP A 353 7.08 -0.88 -5.07
C TRP A 353 6.44 -0.23 -6.28
N ASP A 354 6.82 -0.74 -7.45
CA ASP A 354 6.51 -0.14 -8.75
C ASP A 354 5.19 -0.64 -9.37
N GLY A 355 4.68 0.15 -10.30
CA GLY A 355 3.40 0.00 -10.98
C GLY A 355 2.63 1.33 -11.01
N PRO A 356 1.57 1.46 -11.82
CA PRO A 356 0.72 2.65 -11.81
C PRO A 356 0.20 2.90 -10.40
N ALA A 357 0.43 4.09 -9.85
CA ALA A 357 -0.02 4.40 -8.51
C ALA A 357 -0.32 5.89 -8.35
N ALA A 358 -1.54 6.20 -7.90
CA ALA A 358 -1.85 7.45 -7.21
C ALA A 358 -2.15 7.11 -5.76
N MET A 359 -1.17 7.40 -4.89
CA MET A 359 -1.25 7.14 -3.46
C MET A 359 -1.68 8.40 -2.74
N ALA A 360 -2.72 8.32 -1.92
CA ALA A 360 -3.05 9.33 -0.92
C ALA A 360 -2.84 8.72 0.46
N PHE A 361 -2.18 9.42 1.37
CA PHE A 361 -1.74 8.85 2.65
C PHE A 361 -1.82 9.86 3.80
N THR A 362 -2.01 9.36 5.02
CA THR A 362 -2.15 10.17 6.24
C THR A 362 -1.84 9.36 7.50
N ASP A 363 -1.27 10.03 8.50
CA ASP A 363 -1.15 9.54 9.88
C ASP A 363 -2.08 10.28 10.86
N GLY A 364 -2.95 11.15 10.33
CA GLY A 364 -3.82 12.04 11.10
C GLY A 364 -3.21 13.40 11.47
N ARG A 365 -1.88 13.57 11.38
CA ARG A 365 -1.13 14.83 11.60
C ARG A 365 -0.76 15.49 10.27
N GLN A 366 -0.43 14.67 9.27
CA GLN A 366 -0.11 15.07 7.92
C GLN A 366 -1.01 14.30 6.93
N ILE A 367 -1.32 14.91 5.80
CA ILE A 367 -1.94 14.22 4.67
C ILE A 367 -1.19 14.58 3.39
N GLY A 368 -0.92 13.59 2.57
CA GLY A 368 -0.19 13.78 1.33
C GLY A 368 -0.68 12.90 0.21
N ALA A 369 -0.14 13.14 -0.97
CA ALA A 369 -0.29 12.29 -2.12
C ALA A 369 0.96 12.28 -2.99
N THR A 370 1.23 11.14 -3.60
CA THR A 370 2.31 10.96 -4.56
C THR A 370 1.84 10.10 -5.72
N LEU A 371 2.49 10.29 -6.87
CA LEU A 371 2.33 9.40 -8.00
C LEU A 371 3.49 8.41 -8.07
N ASP A 372 3.31 7.33 -8.81
CA ASP A 372 4.40 6.49 -9.28
C ASP A 372 5.42 7.29 -10.12
N ARG A 373 6.59 6.70 -10.35
CA ARG A 373 7.70 7.34 -11.07
C ARG A 373 7.35 7.81 -12.48
N ASN A 374 6.39 7.14 -13.13
CA ASN A 374 5.91 7.42 -14.48
C ASN A 374 4.67 8.35 -14.48
N GLY A 375 3.98 8.45 -13.35
CA GLY A 375 2.73 9.22 -13.19
C GLY A 375 1.59 8.67 -14.04
N LEU A 376 1.38 7.35 -13.96
CA LEU A 376 0.42 6.61 -14.80
C LEU A 376 -1.03 6.79 -14.35
N ARG A 377 -1.27 7.43 -13.20
CA ARG A 377 -2.59 7.68 -12.63
C ARG A 377 -2.84 9.19 -12.42
N PRO A 378 -4.08 9.67 -12.64
CA PRO A 378 -4.39 11.08 -12.46
C PRO A 378 -4.58 11.43 -10.98
N ALA A 379 -4.04 12.57 -10.56
CA ALA A 379 -4.38 13.22 -9.30
C ALA A 379 -4.34 14.73 -9.47
N ARG A 380 -5.40 15.41 -9.06
CA ARG A 380 -5.58 16.86 -9.20
C ARG A 380 -6.03 17.45 -7.88
N TYR A 381 -5.66 18.70 -7.63
CA TYR A 381 -6.07 19.39 -6.41
C TYR A 381 -6.48 20.84 -6.65
N VAL A 382 -7.32 21.32 -5.75
CA VAL A 382 -7.80 22.69 -5.65
C VAL A 382 -7.46 23.21 -4.26
N VAL A 383 -6.83 24.38 -4.18
CA VAL A 383 -6.61 25.12 -2.94
C VAL A 383 -7.56 26.31 -2.94
N THR A 384 -8.30 26.48 -1.85
CA THR A 384 -9.24 27.59 -1.67
C THR A 384 -8.62 28.70 -0.82
N LYS A 385 -9.17 29.93 -0.93
CA LYS A 385 -8.67 31.11 -0.21
C LYS A 385 -8.95 31.05 1.29
N ASP A 386 -9.98 30.31 1.69
CA ASP A 386 -10.32 30.05 3.09
C ASP A 386 -9.49 28.92 3.73
N GLY A 387 -8.55 28.33 2.98
CA GLY A 387 -7.55 27.39 3.50
C GLY A 387 -7.94 25.91 3.41
N ARG A 388 -8.91 25.56 2.56
CA ARG A 388 -9.25 24.17 2.28
C ARG A 388 -8.46 23.65 1.08
N VAL A 389 -8.11 22.37 1.12
CA VAL A 389 -7.54 21.67 -0.02
C VAL A 389 -8.40 20.46 -0.33
N ILE A 390 -8.73 20.32 -1.61
CA ILE A 390 -9.50 19.21 -2.15
C ILE A 390 -8.61 18.53 -3.18
N MET A 391 -8.35 17.24 -3.01
CA MET A 391 -7.62 16.41 -3.96
C MET A 391 -8.52 15.27 -4.44
N GLY A 392 -8.48 14.95 -5.72
CA GLY A 392 -9.16 13.79 -6.27
C GLY A 392 -8.49 13.24 -7.50
N SER A 393 -8.87 12.02 -7.89
CA SER A 393 -8.55 11.47 -9.21
C SER A 393 -9.10 12.34 -10.36
N GLU A 394 -10.14 13.13 -10.08
CA GLU A 394 -10.76 14.08 -10.99
C GLU A 394 -10.89 15.48 -10.37
N VAL A 395 -11.07 16.49 -11.22
CA VAL A 395 -11.52 17.83 -10.82
C VAL A 395 -13.05 17.87 -10.81
N GLY A 396 -13.64 18.74 -9.99
CA GLY A 396 -15.10 18.87 -9.91
C GLY A 396 -15.77 17.88 -8.95
N VAL A 397 -14.99 17.20 -8.10
CA VAL A 397 -15.51 16.32 -7.04
C VAL A 397 -16.29 17.06 -5.96
N LEU A 398 -16.14 18.38 -5.88
CA LEU A 398 -16.94 19.29 -5.05
C LEU A 398 -17.24 20.55 -5.85
N ASP A 399 -18.41 21.14 -5.62
CA ASP A 399 -18.77 22.44 -6.16
C ASP A 399 -18.13 23.54 -5.30
N ILE A 400 -17.13 24.22 -5.86
CA ILE A 400 -16.38 25.27 -5.18
C ILE A 400 -16.57 26.56 -5.98
N PRO A 401 -17.07 27.65 -5.37
CA PRO A 401 -17.19 28.93 -6.05
C PRO A 401 -15.86 29.38 -6.64
N GLU A 402 -15.81 29.70 -7.94
CA GLU A 402 -14.57 30.05 -8.64
C GLU A 402 -13.84 31.23 -8.00
N GLU A 403 -14.57 32.19 -7.42
CA GLU A 403 -14.01 33.32 -6.68
C GLU A 403 -13.29 32.91 -5.40
N ASN A 404 -13.58 31.74 -4.81
CA ASN A 404 -12.90 31.21 -3.63
C ASN A 404 -11.67 30.37 -3.99
N ILE A 405 -11.40 30.13 -5.28
CA ILE A 405 -10.28 29.29 -5.69
C ILE A 405 -8.99 30.11 -5.70
N ALA A 406 -7.98 29.64 -4.94
CA ALA A 406 -6.64 30.22 -4.93
C ALA A 406 -5.75 29.55 -5.97
N GLN A 407 -5.86 28.23 -6.14
CA GLN A 407 -5.05 27.45 -7.07
C GLN A 407 -5.78 26.20 -7.55
N LYS A 408 -5.62 25.85 -8.84
CA LYS A 408 -5.97 24.54 -9.42
C LYS A 408 -4.72 23.95 -10.03
N TRP A 409 -4.37 22.71 -9.69
CA TRP A 409 -3.15 22.08 -10.22
C TRP A 409 -3.27 20.55 -10.27
N ARG A 410 -2.20 19.90 -10.74
CA ARG A 410 -2.07 18.43 -10.81
C ARG A 410 -0.82 17.94 -10.11
N LEU A 411 -0.85 16.72 -9.60
CA LEU A 411 0.38 16.04 -9.18
C LEU A 411 1.24 15.74 -10.41
N GLN A 412 2.55 15.73 -10.20
CA GLN A 412 3.54 15.47 -11.25
C GLN A 412 4.33 14.21 -10.86
N PRO A 413 4.75 13.38 -11.83
CA PRO A 413 5.61 12.24 -11.56
C PRO A 413 6.82 12.65 -10.71
N GLY A 414 7.14 11.81 -9.74
CA GLY A 414 8.24 12.04 -8.79
C GLY A 414 7.97 13.10 -7.72
N LYS A 415 6.99 14.01 -7.83
CA LYS A 415 6.70 15.02 -6.79
C LYS A 415 5.71 14.52 -5.75
N MET A 416 5.98 14.86 -4.49
CA MET A 416 5.08 14.64 -3.37
C MET A 416 4.31 15.91 -3.04
N PHE A 417 2.99 15.80 -2.94
CA PHE A 417 2.13 16.85 -2.41
C PHE A 417 1.87 16.57 -0.94
N LEU A 418 2.31 17.44 -0.02
CA LEU A 418 2.19 17.21 1.42
C LEU A 418 1.56 18.42 2.12
N ILE A 419 0.62 18.14 3.02
CA ILE A 419 -0.03 19.12 3.87
C ILE A 419 0.24 18.70 5.32
N ASP A 420 0.93 19.58 6.04
CA ASP A 420 1.20 19.40 7.46
C ASP A 420 0.20 20.23 8.24
N LEU A 421 -0.72 19.56 8.93
CA LEU A 421 -1.78 20.23 9.69
C LEU A 421 -1.25 20.86 10.99
N GLU A 422 -0.11 20.41 11.49
CA GLU A 422 0.50 20.95 12.71
C GLU A 422 1.27 22.24 12.42
N GLN A 423 1.98 22.28 11.29
CA GLN A 423 2.61 23.49 10.77
C GLN A 423 1.58 24.43 10.11
N GLY A 424 0.40 23.91 9.78
CA GLY A 424 -0.69 24.68 9.20
C GLY A 424 -0.39 25.15 7.77
N ARG A 425 0.30 24.34 6.96
CA ARG A 425 0.76 24.72 5.61
C ARG A 425 0.89 23.54 4.65
N ILE A 426 0.91 23.86 3.35
CA ILE A 426 1.40 22.95 2.31
C ILE A 426 2.93 23.00 2.34
N VAL A 427 3.57 21.84 2.43
CA VAL A 427 5.04 21.71 2.42
C VAL A 427 5.51 21.55 0.97
N ASP A 428 6.53 22.32 0.58
CA ASP A 428 7.06 22.25 -0.79
C ASP A 428 7.87 20.96 -1.01
N ASP A 429 7.74 20.35 -2.20
CA ASP A 429 8.44 19.10 -2.55
C ASP A 429 9.97 19.26 -2.46
N SER A 430 10.50 20.40 -2.89
CA SER A 430 11.94 20.65 -2.88
C SER A 430 12.46 20.86 -1.45
N GLU A 431 11.68 21.53 -0.60
CA GLU A 431 11.98 21.70 0.83
C GLU A 431 12.02 20.33 1.53
N LEU A 432 10.96 19.53 1.37
CA LEU A 432 10.83 18.21 1.97
C LEU A 432 12.00 17.30 1.59
N LYS A 433 12.31 17.22 0.29
CA LYS A 433 13.35 16.32 -0.20
C LYS A 433 14.74 16.83 0.13
N ALA A 434 14.98 18.15 0.14
CA ALA A 434 16.26 18.71 0.57
C ALA A 434 16.53 18.41 2.05
N GLN A 435 15.50 18.47 2.90
CA GLN A 435 15.60 18.11 4.31
C GLN A 435 15.99 16.63 4.47
N LEU A 436 15.28 15.71 3.81
CA LEU A 436 15.57 14.28 3.88
C LEU A 436 16.93 13.92 3.28
N ALA A 437 17.26 14.46 2.11
CA ALA A 437 18.55 14.23 1.45
C ALA A 437 19.74 14.82 2.21
N SER A 438 19.51 15.76 3.13
CA SER A 438 20.53 16.34 4.00
C SER A 438 20.53 15.78 5.42
N ALA A 439 19.62 14.85 5.75
CA ALA A 439 19.51 14.29 7.10
C ALA A 439 20.75 13.49 7.50
N HIS A 440 21.41 12.87 6.52
CA HIS A 440 22.61 12.08 6.70
C HIS A 440 23.63 12.34 5.57
N PRO A 441 24.93 12.04 5.78
CA PRO A 441 25.96 12.26 4.78
C PRO A 441 25.97 11.12 3.74
N TYR A 442 24.89 10.94 2.99
CA TYR A 442 24.68 9.80 2.08
C TYR A 442 25.82 9.62 1.06
N GLN A 443 26.30 10.72 0.45
CA GLN A 443 27.41 10.65 -0.50
C GLN A 443 28.68 10.07 0.15
N LYS A 444 28.99 10.50 1.38
CA LYS A 444 30.14 9.99 2.12
C LYS A 444 30.00 8.48 2.38
N TRP A 445 28.82 8.03 2.79
CA TRP A 445 28.57 6.60 2.99
C TRP A 445 28.72 5.80 1.70
N LEU A 446 28.22 6.32 0.57
CA LEU A 446 28.41 5.70 -0.73
C LEU A 446 29.90 5.62 -1.10
N ASP A 447 30.66 6.70 -0.93
CA ASP A 447 32.09 6.72 -1.27
C ASP A 447 32.91 5.75 -0.40
N GLU A 448 32.53 5.57 0.87
CA GLU A 448 33.21 4.68 1.82
C GLU A 448 32.84 3.20 1.65
N THR A 449 31.64 2.89 1.14
CA THR A 449 31.09 1.52 1.18
C THR A 449 30.77 0.92 -0.18
N ARG A 450 30.50 1.73 -1.21
CA ARG A 450 30.10 1.25 -2.54
C ARG A 450 31.33 0.95 -3.39
N ILE A 451 31.50 -0.33 -3.73
CA ILE A 451 32.51 -0.77 -4.69
C ILE A 451 31.88 -0.84 -6.07
N ARG A 452 32.33 0.01 -6.99
CA ARG A 452 31.93 -0.05 -8.40
C ARG A 452 32.87 -0.99 -9.14
N LEU A 453 32.34 -2.11 -9.65
CA LEU A 453 33.14 -3.13 -10.34
C LEU A 453 33.93 -2.57 -11.53
N GLN A 454 33.37 -1.58 -12.24
CA GLN A 454 34.02 -0.91 -13.37
C GLN A 454 35.22 -0.03 -12.99
N ASP A 455 35.29 0.42 -11.73
CA ASP A 455 36.36 1.29 -11.22
C ASP A 455 37.48 0.47 -10.56
N LEU A 456 37.25 -0.84 -10.35
CA LEU A 456 38.31 -1.74 -9.92
C LEU A 456 39.40 -1.75 -10.99
N PRO A 457 40.69 -1.73 -10.61
CA PRO A 457 41.76 -1.91 -11.57
C PRO A 457 41.45 -3.19 -12.34
N ALA A 458 41.53 -3.13 -13.68
CA ALA A 458 41.43 -4.33 -14.51
C ALA A 458 42.38 -5.35 -13.89
N GLY A 459 41.84 -6.37 -13.24
CA GLY A 459 42.66 -7.28 -12.47
C GLY A 459 43.77 -7.83 -13.36
N GLU A 460 44.91 -8.18 -12.78
CA GLU A 460 45.89 -9.04 -13.46
C GLU A 460 45.33 -10.42 -13.85
N ALA A 461 44.01 -10.64 -13.73
CA ALA A 461 43.27 -11.45 -14.67
C ALA A 461 43.34 -10.84 -16.08
N LYS A 462 44.55 -10.80 -16.64
CA LYS A 462 44.76 -11.55 -17.86
C LYS A 462 44.18 -12.96 -17.57
N PHE A 463 42.90 -13.17 -17.81
CA PHE A 463 42.62 -14.22 -18.79
C PHE A 463 43.22 -13.61 -20.03
N PRO A 464 44.46 -13.94 -20.39
CA PRO A 464 44.96 -13.42 -21.61
C PRO A 464 43.95 -13.93 -22.63
N LEU A 465 43.34 -13.03 -23.39
CA LEU A 465 42.71 -13.43 -24.64
C LEU A 465 43.75 -14.20 -25.50
N SER A 466 45.05 -14.12 -25.18
CA SER A 466 46.11 -15.01 -25.66
C SER A 466 46.19 -16.42 -25.01
N ASP A 467 45.63 -16.70 -23.84
CA ASP A 467 45.44 -18.09 -23.35
C ASP A 467 44.14 -18.67 -23.93
N LEU A 468 43.21 -17.82 -24.38
CA LEU A 468 42.17 -18.21 -25.33
C LEU A 468 42.71 -18.44 -26.75
N LYS A 469 43.93 -17.99 -27.07
CA LYS A 469 44.60 -18.37 -28.33
C LYS A 469 45.23 -19.77 -28.27
N GLU A 470 45.42 -20.35 -27.09
CA GLU A 470 45.84 -21.75 -26.91
C GLU A 470 44.73 -22.68 -26.41
N ASN A 471 43.60 -22.14 -25.94
CA ASN A 471 42.33 -22.87 -26.02
C ASN A 471 41.81 -22.84 -27.46
N THR A 472 42.53 -23.51 -28.36
CA THR A 472 41.85 -24.41 -29.28
C THR A 472 41.13 -25.42 -28.39
N ALA A 473 39.99 -25.02 -27.81
CA ALA A 473 38.98 -26.00 -27.49
C ALA A 473 38.78 -26.71 -28.83
N ASP A 474 39.29 -27.94 -28.90
CA ASP A 474 39.08 -28.84 -30.02
C ASP A 474 37.67 -28.57 -30.54
N GLU A 475 37.49 -28.30 -31.82
CA GLU A 475 36.15 -28.02 -32.36
C GLU A 475 35.16 -29.11 -31.92
N SER A 476 35.66 -30.34 -31.74
CA SER A 476 34.96 -31.46 -31.11
C SER A 476 34.54 -31.18 -29.66
N ALA A 477 35.41 -30.63 -28.81
CA ALA A 477 35.12 -30.26 -27.43
C ALA A 477 34.07 -29.13 -27.34
N VAL A 478 34.20 -28.07 -28.15
CA VAL A 478 33.20 -27.00 -28.20
C VAL A 478 31.85 -27.54 -28.64
N ARG A 479 31.84 -28.36 -29.70
CA ARG A 479 30.63 -28.99 -30.22
C ARG A 479 30.02 -29.95 -29.21
N SER A 480 30.83 -30.70 -28.46
CA SER A 480 30.37 -31.59 -27.40
C SER A 480 29.69 -30.79 -26.28
N MET A 481 30.26 -29.64 -25.91
CA MET A 481 29.66 -28.76 -24.90
C MET A 481 28.34 -28.14 -25.38
N GLN A 482 28.32 -27.66 -26.63
CA GLN A 482 27.10 -27.16 -27.27
C GLN A 482 25.99 -28.22 -27.27
N GLN A 483 26.32 -29.46 -27.63
CA GLN A 483 25.37 -30.58 -27.61
C GLN A 483 24.88 -30.88 -26.19
N ALA A 484 25.78 -30.88 -25.20
CA ALA A 484 25.43 -31.14 -23.80
C ALA A 484 24.45 -30.09 -23.24
N PHE A 485 24.59 -28.82 -23.64
CA PHE A 485 23.69 -27.72 -23.25
C PHE A 485 22.51 -27.51 -24.22
N GLY A 486 22.37 -28.36 -25.25
CA GLY A 486 21.23 -28.33 -26.16
C GLY A 486 21.27 -27.22 -27.22
N TYR A 487 22.43 -26.58 -27.45
CA TYR A 487 22.58 -25.61 -28.54
C TYR A 487 22.41 -26.29 -29.90
N THR A 488 21.66 -25.64 -30.77
CA THR A 488 21.41 -26.05 -32.14
C THR A 488 22.11 -25.13 -33.15
N LEU A 489 22.18 -25.57 -34.40
CA LEU A 489 22.63 -24.70 -35.49
C LEU A 489 21.74 -23.46 -35.67
N GLU A 490 20.45 -23.56 -35.31
CA GLU A 490 19.52 -22.44 -35.37
C GLU A 490 19.82 -21.40 -34.30
N ASP A 491 20.11 -21.83 -33.07
CA ASP A 491 20.51 -20.93 -31.97
C ASP A 491 21.74 -20.10 -32.35
N ILE A 492 22.75 -20.75 -32.94
CA ILE A 492 23.99 -20.07 -33.35
C ILE A 492 23.73 -19.13 -34.53
N LYS A 493 23.02 -19.61 -35.56
CA LYS A 493 22.86 -18.88 -36.83
C LYS A 493 21.87 -17.73 -36.73
N PHE A 494 20.74 -17.94 -36.09
CA PHE A 494 19.61 -17.00 -36.10
C PHE A 494 19.53 -16.14 -34.84
N TYR A 495 20.14 -16.55 -33.72
CA TYR A 495 20.14 -15.76 -32.49
C TYR A 495 21.52 -15.21 -32.15
N LEU A 496 22.51 -16.08 -31.93
CA LEU A 496 23.81 -15.63 -31.44
C LEU A 496 24.56 -14.75 -32.45
N LYS A 497 24.62 -15.16 -33.73
CA LYS A 497 25.36 -14.42 -34.75
C LYS A 497 24.80 -13.00 -35.00
N PRO A 498 23.48 -12.78 -35.12
CA PRO A 498 22.91 -11.43 -35.19
C PRO A 498 23.21 -10.57 -33.96
N MET A 499 23.03 -11.09 -32.74
CA MET A 499 23.36 -10.35 -31.52
C MET A 499 24.81 -9.88 -31.47
N ILE A 500 25.75 -10.72 -31.92
CA ILE A 500 27.18 -10.35 -31.99
C ILE A 500 27.44 -9.28 -33.05
N ALA A 501 26.82 -9.41 -34.22
CA ALA A 501 27.09 -8.52 -35.35
C ALA A 501 26.42 -7.14 -35.22
N GLU A 502 25.19 -7.11 -34.68
CA GLU A 502 24.31 -5.95 -34.69
C GLU A 502 24.09 -5.35 -33.28
N GLY A 503 24.40 -6.10 -32.21
CA GLY A 503 24.15 -5.67 -30.83
C GLY A 503 22.65 -5.63 -30.47
N GLN A 504 21.81 -6.33 -31.22
CA GLN A 504 20.35 -6.37 -31.06
C GLN A 504 19.85 -7.82 -31.05
N ASP A 505 18.75 -8.05 -30.33
CA ASP A 505 18.03 -9.33 -30.38
C ASP A 505 17.45 -9.53 -31.79
N PRO A 506 17.58 -10.73 -32.42
CA PRO A 506 17.11 -10.94 -33.78
C PRO A 506 15.60 -10.75 -33.94
N ILE A 507 15.19 -10.19 -35.07
CA ILE A 507 13.78 -10.01 -35.41
C ILE A 507 13.32 -11.17 -36.31
N GLY A 508 12.19 -11.78 -35.94
CA GLY A 508 11.49 -12.81 -36.72
C GLY A 508 10.05 -12.42 -37.04
N ALA A 509 9.37 -13.27 -37.83
CA ALA A 509 7.96 -13.12 -38.16
C ALA A 509 7.25 -14.50 -38.11
N MET A 510 5.91 -14.48 -38.17
CA MET A 510 5.01 -15.64 -37.95
C MET A 510 4.91 -16.10 -36.49
N GLY A 511 3.88 -16.90 -36.21
CA GLY A 511 3.66 -17.47 -34.88
C GLY A 511 4.60 -18.63 -34.56
N ARG A 512 4.78 -18.92 -33.26
CA ARG A 512 5.55 -20.07 -32.77
C ARG A 512 4.78 -21.37 -32.99
N ASP A 513 4.91 -21.96 -34.19
CA ASP A 513 4.26 -23.22 -34.59
C ASP A 513 5.07 -24.47 -34.20
N ILE A 514 5.41 -24.57 -32.91
CA ILE A 514 6.03 -25.77 -32.34
C ILE A 514 5.25 -26.19 -31.08
N PRO A 515 5.20 -27.48 -30.73
CA PRO A 515 4.48 -27.94 -29.55
C PRO A 515 5.02 -27.26 -28.28
N PRO A 516 4.16 -27.02 -27.26
CA PRO A 516 4.59 -26.66 -25.92
C PRO A 516 5.68 -27.61 -25.43
N ALA A 517 6.63 -27.09 -24.63
CA ALA A 517 7.85 -27.84 -24.25
C ALA A 517 7.57 -29.24 -23.68
N VAL A 518 6.53 -29.35 -22.84
CA VAL A 518 6.09 -30.62 -22.22
C VAL A 518 5.54 -31.65 -23.21
N LEU A 519 5.07 -31.23 -24.37
CA LEU A 519 4.53 -32.11 -25.43
C LEU A 519 5.56 -32.37 -26.54
N SER A 520 6.77 -31.84 -26.42
CA SER A 520 7.78 -31.99 -27.47
C SER A 520 8.38 -33.40 -27.46
N HIS A 521 8.49 -34.01 -28.64
CA HIS A 521 9.27 -35.24 -28.83
C HIS A 521 10.79 -34.99 -28.88
N ARG A 522 11.22 -33.72 -28.74
CA ARG A 522 12.64 -33.32 -28.69
C ARG A 522 12.98 -32.84 -27.28
N PRO A 523 14.25 -33.00 -26.83
CA PRO A 523 14.70 -32.44 -25.57
C PRO A 523 14.54 -30.92 -25.57
N LYS A 524 14.10 -30.37 -24.43
CA LYS A 524 13.87 -28.93 -24.24
C LYS A 524 14.66 -28.45 -23.02
N VAL A 525 15.22 -27.24 -23.13
CA VAL A 525 15.96 -26.61 -22.04
C VAL A 525 14.99 -26.08 -20.98
N LEU A 526 15.47 -25.88 -19.74
CA LEU A 526 14.62 -25.47 -18.63
C LEU A 526 13.85 -24.15 -18.93
N TYR A 527 14.51 -23.18 -19.56
CA TYR A 527 13.91 -21.89 -19.88
C TYR A 527 12.73 -21.97 -20.86
N ASP A 528 12.61 -23.06 -21.65
CA ASP A 528 11.47 -23.28 -22.55
C ASP A 528 10.16 -23.61 -21.80
N TYR A 529 10.24 -23.95 -20.52
CA TYR A 529 9.08 -24.20 -19.65
C TYR A 529 8.58 -22.92 -18.97
N PHE A 530 9.40 -21.88 -18.91
CA PHE A 530 9.02 -20.59 -18.37
C PHE A 530 8.47 -19.71 -19.51
N ARG A 531 7.42 -18.95 -19.18
CA ARG A 531 6.86 -17.94 -20.06
C ARG A 531 7.02 -16.60 -19.36
N GLN A 532 7.48 -15.60 -20.11
CA GLN A 532 7.54 -14.24 -19.61
C GLN A 532 6.11 -13.77 -19.36
N ASN A 533 5.86 -13.27 -18.16
CA ASN A 533 4.61 -12.57 -17.89
C ASN A 533 4.67 -11.21 -18.58
N PHE A 534 3.52 -10.72 -19.00
CA PHE A 534 3.35 -9.38 -19.52
C PHE A 534 2.07 -8.78 -18.94
N ALA A 535 2.00 -7.46 -18.89
CA ALA A 535 0.82 -6.76 -18.41
C ALA A 535 -0.23 -6.60 -19.52
N GLN A 536 -1.51 -6.75 -19.18
CA GLN A 536 -2.64 -6.48 -20.07
C GLN A 536 -3.78 -5.88 -19.27
N VAL A 537 -4.31 -4.74 -19.75
CA VAL A 537 -5.46 -4.01 -19.18
C VAL A 537 -5.18 -3.41 -17.79
N THR A 538 -4.77 -4.24 -16.83
CA THR A 538 -4.60 -3.88 -15.42
C THR A 538 -3.47 -2.87 -15.19
N THR A 539 -2.32 -3.11 -15.82
CA THR A 539 -1.20 -2.17 -15.90
C THR A 539 -0.71 -1.99 -17.35
N PRO A 540 -0.24 -0.80 -17.74
CA PRO A 540 0.35 -0.58 -19.05
C PRO A 540 1.82 -1.06 -19.08
N PRO A 541 2.30 -1.60 -20.20
CA PRO A 541 3.74 -1.77 -20.42
C PRO A 541 4.41 -0.40 -20.62
N ILE A 542 5.71 -0.34 -20.34
CA ILE A 542 6.59 0.83 -20.54
C ILE A 542 7.30 0.70 -21.90
N ASP A 543 7.59 1.82 -22.57
CA ASP A 543 8.43 1.83 -23.78
C ASP A 543 9.93 1.86 -23.38
N PRO A 544 10.66 0.75 -23.49
CA PRO A 544 12.04 0.68 -22.99
C PRO A 544 13.03 1.53 -23.81
N ILE A 545 12.61 2.09 -24.95
CA ILE A 545 13.46 2.93 -25.81
C ILE A 545 13.12 4.41 -25.59
N ARG A 546 11.83 4.76 -25.59
CA ARG A 546 11.40 6.16 -25.47
C ARG A 546 11.35 6.67 -24.04
N GLU A 547 11.19 5.76 -23.08
CA GLU A 547 11.04 6.06 -21.65
C GLU A 547 12.22 5.49 -20.84
N GLU A 548 13.38 5.26 -21.47
CA GLU A 548 14.60 4.69 -20.85
C GLU A 548 15.09 5.44 -19.59
N LEU A 549 14.72 6.71 -19.43
CA LEU A 549 15.12 7.55 -18.30
C LEU A 549 14.39 7.23 -16.98
N VAL A 550 13.36 6.36 -16.97
CA VAL A 550 12.43 6.19 -15.84
C VAL A 550 12.52 4.81 -15.19
#